data_AF-A0A959CCZ6-F1
#
_entry.id   AF-A0A959CCZ6-F1
#
_cell.length_a   1.000
_cell.length_b   1.000
_cell.length_c   1.000
_cell.angle_alpha   90.00
_cell.angle_beta   90.00
_cell.angle_gamma   90.00
#
_symmetry.space_group_name_H-M   'P 1'
#
loop_
_entity.id
_entity.type
_entity.pdbx_description
1 polymer ?
#
loop_
_entity_poly.entity_id
_entity_poly.type
_entity_poly.pdbx_seq_one_letter_code
_entity_poly.pdbx_strand_id
1 'polypeptide(L)'
;MTKEEFFEEFKDCAGREVLEEIWEVKQEGGTQLNIPADEITDLRVLSTLTNLTDLDLSATEVVDLSPLSMLTNLTELYVYQTQIEDLSSLSTLTNLEILHVDDTSVSDLGPLLTLTNLTELDISNTLVRDLSPIIPLIEKGLQVKWSSFNSIDSIFIEGCPLIHPPVEIAKLGNEAILRYFRERERSGTIKLMEARLLLVGQGASGKTTLRRKLLDVDADMPEKGDTTRGIEVEPLEFKTPEGDDFTLQIWDFGGQNIQHYAHQFFLSDSSVYALLSNEREQ
;
A
#
# COMPACT_ATOMS: atom_id res chain seq x y z
N MET A 1 44.55 -15.39 8.32
CA MET A 1 44.80 -13.93 8.38
C MET A 1 45.28 -13.60 9.78
N THR A 2 46.37 -12.86 9.90
CA THR A 2 46.88 -12.32 11.17
C THR A 2 46.10 -11.07 11.59
N LYS A 3 46.27 -10.59 12.83
CA LYS A 3 45.61 -9.36 13.32
C LYS A 3 46.07 -8.14 12.51
N GLU A 4 47.35 -8.07 12.17
CA GLU A 4 47.94 -7.01 11.36
C GLU A 4 47.46 -7.06 9.89
N GLU A 5 47.34 -8.24 9.30
CA GLU A 5 46.77 -8.40 7.95
C GLU A 5 45.31 -7.92 7.90
N PHE A 6 44.52 -8.25 8.93
CA PHE A 6 43.14 -7.80 9.05
C PHE A 6 43.02 -6.28 9.15
N PHE A 7 43.83 -5.65 9.99
CA PHE A 7 43.83 -4.18 10.09
C PHE A 7 44.27 -3.53 8.79
N GLU A 8 45.27 -4.07 8.10
CA GLU A 8 45.69 -3.50 6.82
C GLU A 8 44.61 -3.66 5.74
N GLU A 9 43.86 -4.77 5.75
CA GLU A 9 42.76 -5.03 4.81
C GLU A 9 41.55 -4.10 5.03
N PHE A 10 41.20 -3.82 6.30
CA PHE A 10 39.97 -3.09 6.65
C PHE A 10 40.19 -1.68 7.21
N LYS A 11 41.40 -1.13 7.16
CA LYS A 11 41.74 0.22 7.65
C LYS A 11 40.87 1.35 7.10
N ASP A 12 40.29 1.16 5.92
CA ASP A 12 39.44 2.16 5.26
C ASP A 12 37.96 2.01 5.66
N CYS A 13 37.59 0.97 6.42
CA CYS A 13 36.21 0.72 6.84
C CYS A 13 35.82 1.49 8.10
N ALA A 14 36.74 1.58 9.06
CA ALA A 14 36.51 2.10 10.40
C ALA A 14 37.82 2.52 11.09
N GLY A 15 37.69 3.25 12.20
CA GLY A 15 38.80 3.55 13.10
C GLY A 15 39.43 2.29 13.69
N ARG A 16 40.69 2.40 14.14
CA ARG A 16 41.45 1.26 14.69
C ARG A 16 40.78 0.61 15.90
N GLU A 17 40.14 1.41 16.76
CA GLU A 17 39.43 0.93 17.94
C GLU A 17 38.26 0.02 17.56
N VAL A 18 37.42 0.44 16.61
CA VAL A 18 36.34 -0.39 16.06
C VAL A 18 36.86 -1.64 15.37
N LEU A 19 37.95 -1.54 14.59
CA LEU A 19 38.55 -2.72 13.98
C LEU A 19 39.09 -3.70 15.05
N GLU A 20 39.63 -3.19 16.16
CA GLU A 20 40.07 -4.01 17.30
C GLU A 20 38.89 -4.76 17.94
N GLU A 21 37.76 -4.10 18.17
CA GLU A 21 36.54 -4.72 18.69
C GLU A 21 35.99 -5.80 17.74
N ILE A 22 35.84 -5.47 16.45
CA ILE A 22 35.38 -6.42 15.42
C ILE A 22 36.31 -7.65 15.35
N TRP A 23 37.61 -7.44 15.46
CA TRP A 23 38.58 -8.53 15.50
C TRP A 23 38.38 -9.43 16.71
N GLU A 24 38.15 -8.86 17.90
CA GLU A 24 37.92 -9.61 19.13
C GLU A 24 36.63 -10.44 19.06
N VAL A 25 35.51 -9.81 18.65
CA VAL A 25 34.24 -10.51 18.42
C VAL A 25 34.42 -11.68 17.45
N LYS A 26 35.20 -11.48 16.37
CA LYS A 26 35.52 -12.55 15.42
C LYS A 26 36.28 -13.71 16.05
N GLN A 27 37.30 -13.43 16.86
CA GLN A 27 38.14 -14.47 17.47
C GLN A 27 37.38 -15.26 18.55
N GLU A 28 36.50 -14.59 19.28
CA GLU A 28 35.71 -15.19 20.35
C GLU A 28 34.45 -15.90 19.83
N GLY A 29 34.11 -15.68 18.55
CA GLY A 29 32.86 -16.16 17.97
C GLY A 29 31.64 -15.48 18.59
N GLY A 30 31.79 -14.22 18.98
CA GLY A 30 30.74 -13.41 19.59
C GLY A 30 29.53 -13.28 18.67
N THR A 31 28.37 -13.12 19.31
CA THR A 31 27.07 -13.07 18.62
C THR A 31 26.47 -11.67 18.62
N GLN A 32 27.07 -10.73 19.37
CA GLN A 32 26.59 -9.37 19.52
C GLN A 32 27.71 -8.40 19.15
N LEU A 33 27.34 -7.34 18.43
CA LEU A 33 28.25 -6.24 18.11
C LEU A 33 27.46 -4.92 18.11
N ASN A 34 27.97 -3.93 18.83
CA ASN A 34 27.46 -2.57 18.81
C ASN A 34 28.58 -1.65 18.36
N ILE A 35 28.42 -1.01 17.20
CA ILE A 35 29.39 -0.05 16.72
C ILE A 35 28.92 1.36 17.09
N PRO A 36 29.72 2.13 17.83
CA PRO A 36 29.39 3.51 18.17
C PRO A 36 29.17 4.39 16.93
N ALA A 37 28.35 5.43 17.12
CA ALA A 37 28.04 6.45 16.12
C ALA A 37 29.30 7.01 15.42
N ASP A 38 29.20 7.27 14.12
CA ASP A 38 30.24 7.84 13.25
C ASP A 38 31.58 7.05 13.14
N GLU A 39 31.68 5.84 13.70
CA GLU A 39 32.95 5.09 13.72
C GLU A 39 33.12 4.06 12.59
N ILE A 40 32.08 3.82 11.78
CA ILE A 40 32.11 2.91 10.62
C ILE A 40 31.35 3.50 9.43
N THR A 41 31.94 3.35 8.23
CA THR A 41 31.34 3.81 6.96
C THR A 41 31.14 2.68 5.95
N ASP A 42 31.92 1.62 6.06
CA ASP A 42 31.89 0.47 5.17
C ASP A 42 31.80 -0.84 5.95
N LEU A 43 30.75 -1.60 5.67
CA LEU A 43 30.42 -2.82 6.42
C LEU A 43 31.14 -4.08 5.90
N ARG A 44 32.02 -3.98 4.88
CA ARG A 44 32.72 -5.15 4.30
C ARG A 44 33.43 -6.00 5.36
N VAL A 45 33.97 -5.38 6.40
CA VAL A 45 34.63 -6.06 7.51
C VAL A 45 33.69 -6.98 8.30
N LEU A 46 32.40 -6.62 8.39
CA LEU A 46 31.39 -7.37 9.15
C LEU A 46 30.98 -8.67 8.48
N SER A 47 31.16 -8.79 7.15
CA SER A 47 30.88 -10.04 6.41
C SER A 47 31.61 -11.26 6.95
N THR A 48 32.65 -11.05 7.76
CA THR A 48 33.44 -12.11 8.40
C THR A 48 32.88 -12.60 9.74
N LEU A 49 31.85 -11.95 10.28
CA LEU A 49 31.22 -12.25 11.57
C LEU A 49 29.95 -13.08 11.41
N THR A 50 30.04 -14.25 10.78
CA THR A 50 28.87 -15.08 10.41
C THR A 50 28.04 -15.60 11.59
N ASN A 51 28.54 -15.47 12.82
CA ASN A 51 27.83 -15.91 14.04
C ASN A 51 27.00 -14.79 14.68
N LEU A 52 27.02 -13.57 14.15
CA LEU A 52 26.22 -12.47 14.71
C LEU A 52 24.73 -12.80 14.65
N THR A 53 24.09 -12.58 15.79
CA THR A 53 22.65 -12.60 16.02
C THR A 53 22.14 -11.18 16.26
N ASP A 54 22.94 -10.31 16.88
CA ASP A 54 22.54 -8.96 17.27
C ASP A 54 23.57 -7.95 16.72
N LEU A 55 23.10 -6.97 15.95
CA LEU A 55 23.95 -5.94 15.35
C LEU A 55 23.31 -4.55 15.48
N ASP A 56 24.03 -3.65 16.15
CA ASP A 56 23.68 -2.23 16.24
C ASP A 56 24.71 -1.39 15.47
N LEU A 57 24.21 -0.69 14.44
CA LEU A 57 24.93 0.27 13.60
C LEU A 57 24.21 1.63 13.60
N SER A 58 23.37 1.88 14.60
CA SER A 58 22.59 3.11 14.69
C SER A 58 23.47 4.36 14.80
N ALA A 59 22.97 5.46 14.26
CA ALA A 59 23.67 6.75 14.24
C ALA A 59 25.07 6.70 13.58
N THR A 60 25.29 5.81 12.61
CA THR A 60 26.51 5.76 11.78
C THR A 60 26.28 6.38 10.40
N GLU A 61 27.36 6.63 9.66
CA GLU A 61 27.31 7.15 8.28
C GLU A 61 27.12 6.04 7.22
N VAL A 62 26.62 4.88 7.62
CA VAL A 62 26.39 3.73 6.72
C VAL A 62 25.32 4.07 5.69
N VAL A 63 25.60 3.71 4.43
CA VAL A 63 24.69 3.86 3.29
C VAL A 63 24.37 2.52 2.62
N ASP A 64 25.31 1.56 2.67
CA ASP A 64 25.19 0.26 1.99
C ASP A 64 25.16 -0.92 2.98
N LEU A 65 24.04 -1.66 2.95
CA LEU A 65 23.83 -2.87 3.74
C LEU A 65 24.24 -4.17 3.02
N SER A 66 24.73 -4.11 1.78
CA SER A 66 25.10 -5.29 0.99
C SER A 66 26.05 -6.27 1.69
N PRO A 67 27.01 -5.83 2.52
CA PRO A 67 27.88 -6.75 3.24
C PRO A 67 27.17 -7.59 4.32
N LEU A 68 25.97 -7.18 4.76
CA LEU A 68 25.21 -7.91 5.78
C LEU A 68 24.48 -9.13 5.21
N SER A 69 24.32 -9.24 3.89
CA SER A 69 23.52 -10.29 3.23
C SER A 69 23.94 -11.74 3.57
N MET A 70 25.17 -11.93 4.03
CA MET A 70 25.73 -13.23 4.44
C MET A 70 25.54 -13.54 5.93
N LEU A 71 25.11 -12.58 6.74
CA LEU A 71 24.91 -12.72 8.19
C LEU A 71 23.56 -13.34 8.52
N THR A 72 23.28 -14.49 7.91
CA THR A 72 21.97 -15.17 7.96
C THR A 72 21.51 -15.60 9.36
N ASN A 73 22.38 -15.52 10.38
CA ASN A 73 22.03 -15.77 11.77
C ASN A 73 21.49 -14.52 12.50
N LEU A 74 21.49 -13.34 11.88
CA LEU A 74 20.95 -12.12 12.48
C LEU A 74 19.46 -12.29 12.83
N THR A 75 19.16 -11.99 14.09
CA THR A 75 17.81 -11.90 14.68
C THR A 75 17.44 -10.47 15.01
N GLU A 76 18.42 -9.62 15.36
CA GLU A 76 18.21 -8.22 15.71
C GLU A 76 19.14 -7.31 14.90
N LEU A 77 18.56 -6.32 14.21
CA LEU A 77 19.31 -5.32 13.44
C LEU A 77 18.78 -3.91 13.71
N TYR A 78 19.66 -3.07 14.22
CA TYR A 78 19.41 -1.65 14.47
C TYR A 78 20.28 -0.80 13.53
N VAL A 79 19.64 -0.03 12.65
CA VAL A 79 20.31 0.85 11.69
C VAL A 79 19.61 2.21 11.60
N TYR A 80 18.93 2.62 12.67
CA TYR A 80 18.24 3.89 12.76
C TYR A 80 19.22 5.08 12.75
N GLN A 81 18.76 6.25 12.30
CA GLN A 81 19.59 7.46 12.16
C GLN A 81 20.83 7.26 11.27
N THR A 82 20.70 6.48 10.20
CA THR A 82 21.74 6.27 9.18
C THR A 82 21.30 6.86 7.82
N GLN A 83 22.14 6.74 6.80
CA GLN A 83 21.86 7.23 5.44
C GLN A 83 21.34 6.12 4.51
N ILE A 84 20.74 5.08 5.08
CA ILE A 84 20.26 3.92 4.32
C ILE A 84 18.99 4.28 3.53
N GLU A 85 18.96 3.83 2.29
CA GLU A 85 17.80 3.96 1.38
C GLU A 85 17.30 2.59 0.88
N ASP A 86 18.21 1.62 0.71
CA ASP A 86 17.94 0.32 0.12
C ASP A 86 18.05 -0.81 1.14
N LEU A 87 16.97 -1.58 1.28
CA LEU A 87 16.89 -2.75 2.15
C LEU A 87 17.03 -4.08 1.39
N SER A 88 17.32 -4.07 0.09
CA SER A 88 17.37 -5.26 -0.79
C SER A 88 18.21 -6.40 -0.21
N SER A 89 19.35 -6.05 0.39
CA SER A 89 20.31 -6.96 1.00
C SER A 89 19.79 -7.67 2.25
N LEU A 90 18.73 -7.15 2.89
CA LEU A 90 18.12 -7.77 4.06
C LEU A 90 17.20 -8.95 3.68
N SER A 91 16.79 -9.06 2.42
CA SER A 91 15.85 -10.11 1.98
C SER A 91 16.33 -11.56 2.21
N THR A 92 17.63 -11.77 2.42
CA THR A 92 18.24 -13.07 2.74
C THR A 92 18.22 -13.39 4.24
N LEU A 93 18.00 -12.40 5.11
CA LEU A 93 18.13 -12.50 6.56
C LEU A 93 16.83 -13.00 7.21
N THR A 94 16.35 -14.14 6.74
CA THR A 94 15.02 -14.68 7.11
C THR A 94 14.83 -15.01 8.60
N ASN A 95 15.90 -14.99 9.40
CA ASN A 95 15.86 -15.16 10.85
C ASN A 95 15.64 -13.83 11.61
N LEU A 96 15.59 -12.68 10.94
CA LEU A 96 15.33 -11.39 11.59
C LEU A 96 13.97 -11.39 12.30
N GLU A 97 14.01 -11.00 13.57
CA GLU A 97 12.89 -10.83 14.48
C GLU A 97 12.67 -9.34 14.78
N ILE A 98 13.74 -8.57 14.94
CA ILE A 98 13.70 -7.13 15.22
C ILE A 98 14.46 -6.37 14.13
N LEU A 99 13.80 -5.38 13.52
CA LEU A 99 14.41 -4.47 12.54
C LEU A 99 14.02 -3.02 12.82
N HIS A 100 14.99 -2.17 13.14
CA HIS A 100 14.80 -0.73 13.32
C HIS A 100 15.54 0.03 12.22
N VAL A 101 14.78 0.72 11.37
CA VAL A 101 15.26 1.54 10.24
C VAL A 101 14.70 2.95 10.32
N ASP A 102 14.26 3.39 11.50
CA ASP A 102 13.68 4.71 11.72
C ASP A 102 14.71 5.84 11.52
N ASP A 103 14.20 7.04 11.21
CA ASP A 103 15.03 8.20 10.86
C ASP A 103 16.02 7.93 9.70
N THR A 104 15.62 7.13 8.72
CA THR A 104 16.38 6.89 7.47
C THR A 104 15.62 7.37 6.23
N SER A 105 16.24 7.25 5.05
CA SER A 105 15.62 7.61 3.77
C SER A 105 14.94 6.44 3.05
N VAL A 106 14.72 5.32 3.75
CA VAL A 106 14.03 4.14 3.21
C VAL A 106 12.64 4.50 2.69
N SER A 107 12.29 3.99 1.51
CA SER A 107 10.97 4.21 0.90
C SER A 107 10.29 2.93 0.40
N ASP A 108 11.07 1.88 0.13
CA ASP A 108 10.59 0.60 -0.37
C ASP A 108 10.73 -0.49 0.71
N LEU A 109 9.61 -1.11 1.05
CA LEU A 109 9.54 -2.24 1.98
C LEU A 109 9.46 -3.60 1.28
N GLY A 110 9.50 -3.63 -0.05
CA GLY A 110 9.50 -4.86 -0.86
C GLY A 110 10.47 -5.94 -0.36
N PRO A 111 11.72 -5.61 -0.01
CA PRO A 111 12.68 -6.58 0.54
C PRO A 111 12.24 -7.28 1.82
N LEU A 112 11.32 -6.69 2.60
CA LEU A 112 10.84 -7.27 3.86
C LEU A 112 9.81 -8.38 3.66
N LEU A 113 9.32 -8.62 2.44
CA LEU A 113 8.35 -9.68 2.13
C LEU A 113 8.82 -11.08 2.54
N THR A 114 10.15 -11.32 2.55
CA THR A 114 10.73 -12.60 2.93
C THR A 114 10.96 -12.73 4.44
N LEU A 115 10.93 -11.63 5.18
CA LEU A 115 11.26 -11.54 6.61
C LEU A 115 10.06 -11.88 7.48
N THR A 116 9.56 -13.10 7.30
CA THR A 116 8.33 -13.51 7.96
C THR A 116 8.47 -13.72 9.48
N ASN A 117 9.68 -13.78 10.03
CA ASN A 117 9.91 -13.94 11.46
C ASN A 117 9.91 -12.63 12.24
N LEU A 118 9.77 -11.47 11.57
CA LEU A 118 9.71 -10.17 12.24
C LEU A 118 8.56 -10.15 13.26
N THR A 119 8.91 -9.80 14.48
CA THR A 119 8.02 -9.50 15.60
C THR A 119 7.99 -8.01 15.87
N GLU A 120 9.07 -7.28 15.56
CA GLU A 120 9.17 -5.84 15.73
C GLU A 120 9.77 -5.15 14.51
N LEU A 121 9.14 -4.06 14.06
CA LEU A 121 9.58 -3.27 12.92
C LEU A 121 9.36 -1.78 13.20
N ASP A 122 10.44 -1.01 13.28
CA ASP A 122 10.35 0.45 13.31
C ASP A 122 10.74 1.05 11.95
N ILE A 123 9.77 1.68 11.29
CA ILE A 123 9.96 2.44 10.04
C ILE A 123 9.61 3.91 10.23
N SER A 124 9.60 4.40 11.47
CA SER A 124 9.21 5.77 11.78
C SER A 124 10.14 6.79 11.11
N ASN A 125 9.60 7.93 10.71
CA ASN A 125 10.30 9.02 10.03
C ASN A 125 11.05 8.61 8.75
N THR A 126 10.62 7.52 8.11
CA THR A 126 11.11 7.12 6.79
C THR A 126 10.27 7.75 5.66
N LEU A 127 10.66 7.50 4.41
CA LEU A 127 9.96 7.94 3.20
C LEU A 127 8.93 6.91 2.69
N VAL A 128 8.57 5.92 3.50
CA VAL A 128 7.62 4.86 3.13
C VAL A 128 6.24 5.45 2.82
N ARG A 129 5.69 5.02 1.68
CA ARG A 129 4.36 5.46 1.19
C ARG A 129 3.35 4.32 1.08
N ASP A 130 3.80 3.07 1.06
CA ASP A 130 2.96 1.89 0.86
C ASP A 130 3.30 0.78 1.87
N LEU A 131 2.31 0.35 2.65
CA LEU A 131 2.42 -0.72 3.65
C LEU A 131 2.06 -2.10 3.08
N SER A 132 1.70 -2.21 1.79
CA SER A 132 1.39 -3.51 1.15
C SER A 132 2.45 -4.59 1.44
N PRO A 133 3.77 -4.30 1.36
CA PRO A 133 4.78 -5.34 1.58
C PRO A 133 4.79 -5.95 2.99
N ILE A 134 4.27 -5.24 3.99
CA ILE A 134 4.26 -5.69 5.39
C ILE A 134 2.88 -6.16 5.87
N ILE A 135 1.89 -6.26 4.97
CA ILE A 135 0.56 -6.83 5.29
C ILE A 135 0.66 -8.22 5.94
N PRO A 136 1.52 -9.14 5.48
CA PRO A 136 1.66 -10.44 6.14
C PRO A 136 2.02 -10.35 7.63
N LEU A 137 2.77 -9.33 8.04
CA LEU A 137 3.12 -9.09 9.45
C LEU A 137 1.90 -8.61 10.26
N ILE A 138 1.10 -7.71 9.67
CA ILE A 138 -0.15 -7.20 10.26
C ILE A 138 -1.16 -8.34 10.43
N GLU A 139 -1.27 -9.25 9.44
CA GLU A 139 -2.13 -10.44 9.49
C GLU A 139 -1.70 -11.44 10.57
N LYS A 140 -0.39 -11.54 10.85
CA LYS A 140 0.14 -12.34 11.96
C LYS A 140 -0.19 -11.77 13.35
N GLY A 141 -0.63 -10.51 13.41
CA GLY A 141 -1.09 -9.87 14.64
C GLY A 141 -0.19 -8.77 15.18
N LEU A 142 0.93 -8.45 14.51
CA LEU A 142 1.77 -7.32 14.90
C LEU A 142 0.97 -6.02 14.84
N GLN A 143 0.97 -5.27 15.92
CA GLN A 143 0.13 -4.09 16.05
C GLN A 143 0.77 -2.88 15.37
N VAL A 144 0.05 -2.24 14.44
CA VAL A 144 0.49 -0.98 13.83
C VAL A 144 0.25 0.17 14.82
N LYS A 145 1.31 0.90 15.16
CA LYS A 145 1.32 1.96 16.17
C LYS A 145 1.98 3.24 15.65
N TRP A 146 1.59 4.34 16.26
CA TRP A 146 2.03 5.69 15.93
C TRP A 146 3.16 6.22 16.82
N SER A 147 3.63 5.43 17.79
CA SER A 147 4.74 5.81 18.66
C SER A 147 5.36 4.57 19.28
N SER A 148 6.69 4.57 19.42
CA SER A 148 7.47 3.48 20.01
C SER A 148 7.36 3.36 21.55
N PHE A 149 6.70 4.29 22.24
CA PHE A 149 6.60 4.27 23.70
C PHE A 149 5.92 3.00 24.24
N ASN A 150 6.70 2.17 24.96
CA ASN A 150 6.27 1.04 25.79
C ASN A 150 5.52 -0.07 25.04
N SER A 151 5.90 -0.33 23.80
CA SER A 151 5.28 -1.36 22.97
C SER A 151 6.35 -2.29 22.42
N ILE A 152 6.23 -3.58 22.71
CA ILE A 152 7.02 -4.65 22.07
C ILE A 152 6.07 -5.32 21.05
N ASP A 153 6.61 -6.06 20.10
CA ASP A 153 5.85 -6.84 19.10
C ASP A 153 4.93 -5.97 18.22
N SER A 154 5.47 -4.86 17.71
CA SER A 154 4.68 -3.83 17.02
C SER A 154 5.38 -3.30 15.77
N ILE A 155 4.59 -2.70 14.88
CA ILE A 155 5.06 -1.99 13.69
C ILE A 155 4.86 -0.49 13.94
N PHE A 156 5.94 0.27 13.96
CA PHE A 156 5.89 1.72 14.19
C PHE A 156 6.01 2.48 12.88
N ILE A 157 5.06 3.39 12.64
CA ILE A 157 4.89 4.10 11.35
C ILE A 157 4.80 5.61 11.53
N GLU A 158 5.29 6.15 12.65
CA GLU A 158 5.22 7.59 12.91
C GLU A 158 5.96 8.35 11.79
N GLY A 159 5.48 9.52 11.37
CA GLY A 159 6.21 10.34 10.39
C GLY A 159 6.26 9.81 8.94
N CYS A 160 5.80 8.59 8.64
CA CYS A 160 5.77 8.08 7.27
C CYS A 160 4.78 8.85 6.38
N PRO A 161 5.17 9.27 5.15
CA PRO A 161 4.28 9.93 4.18
C PRO A 161 3.35 8.95 3.45
N LEU A 162 2.57 8.18 4.23
CA LEU A 162 1.72 7.09 3.73
C LEU A 162 0.65 7.57 2.73
N ILE A 163 0.58 6.90 1.58
CA ILE A 163 -0.52 6.96 0.61
C ILE A 163 -1.37 5.70 0.70
N HIS A 164 -0.74 4.55 0.93
CA HIS A 164 -1.36 3.24 0.85
C HIS A 164 -1.07 2.43 2.12
N PRO A 165 -1.98 2.37 3.09
CA PRO A 165 -3.23 3.12 3.16
C PRO A 165 -2.98 4.60 3.50
N PRO A 166 -3.96 5.50 3.30
CA PRO A 166 -3.86 6.86 3.80
C PRO A 166 -3.62 6.87 5.31
N VAL A 167 -2.90 7.87 5.81
CA VAL A 167 -2.56 8.05 7.24
C VAL A 167 -3.79 7.92 8.15
N GLU A 168 -4.95 8.44 7.73
CA GLU A 168 -6.19 8.39 8.49
C GLU A 168 -6.68 6.96 8.70
N ILE A 169 -6.51 6.09 7.70
CA ILE A 169 -6.85 4.68 7.79
C ILE A 169 -5.86 3.95 8.69
N ALA A 170 -4.56 4.24 8.54
CA ALA A 170 -3.53 3.64 9.39
C ALA A 170 -3.74 3.95 10.89
N LYS A 171 -4.24 5.15 11.22
CA LYS A 171 -4.60 5.56 12.59
C LYS A 171 -5.76 4.78 13.20
N LEU A 172 -6.62 4.16 12.40
CA LEU A 172 -7.73 3.34 12.88
C LEU A 172 -7.29 1.93 13.31
N GLY A 173 -6.03 1.55 13.00
CA GLY A 173 -5.43 0.28 13.41
C GLY A 173 -5.58 -0.85 12.38
N ASN A 174 -5.07 -2.03 12.75
CA ASN A 174 -4.88 -3.18 11.86
C ASN A 174 -6.13 -3.55 11.04
N GLU A 175 -7.31 -3.62 11.66
CA GLU A 175 -8.54 -4.01 10.95
C GLU A 175 -8.89 -3.06 9.80
N ALA A 176 -8.71 -1.75 10.01
CA ALA A 176 -8.96 -0.76 8.97
C ALA A 176 -7.95 -0.86 7.82
N ILE A 177 -6.68 -1.11 8.14
CA ILE A 177 -5.61 -1.33 7.17
C ILE A 177 -5.89 -2.57 6.33
N LEU A 178 -6.16 -3.71 6.98
CA LEU A 178 -6.48 -4.96 6.30
C LEU A 178 -7.75 -4.86 5.47
N ARG A 179 -8.75 -4.10 5.93
CA ARG A 179 -9.97 -3.84 5.17
C ARG A 179 -9.68 -3.00 3.92
N TYR A 180 -8.88 -1.93 4.04
CA TYR A 180 -8.47 -1.09 2.92
C TYR A 180 -7.81 -1.91 1.82
N PHE A 181 -6.85 -2.78 2.16
CA PHE A 181 -6.17 -3.62 1.16
C PHE A 181 -7.07 -4.70 0.57
N ARG A 182 -7.93 -5.34 1.38
CA ARG A 182 -8.97 -6.26 0.87
C ARG A 182 -9.92 -5.58 -0.11
N GLU A 183 -10.36 -4.35 0.18
CA GLU A 183 -11.22 -3.57 -0.72
C GLU A 183 -10.48 -3.12 -1.98
N ARG A 184 -9.18 -2.79 -1.88
CA ARG A 184 -8.35 -2.39 -3.02
C ARG A 184 -8.06 -3.56 -3.96
N GLU A 185 -7.73 -4.74 -3.42
CA GLU A 185 -7.61 -5.97 -4.21
C GLU A 185 -8.92 -6.34 -4.88
N ARG A 186 -10.06 -6.24 -4.15
CA ARG A 186 -11.40 -6.43 -4.71
C ARG A 186 -11.73 -5.39 -5.77
N SER A 187 -11.37 -4.13 -5.61
CA SER A 187 -11.61 -3.08 -6.60
C SER A 187 -10.67 -3.21 -7.82
N GLY A 188 -9.50 -3.80 -7.64
CA GLY A 188 -8.58 -4.18 -8.72
C GLY A 188 -8.99 -5.45 -9.47
N THR A 189 -9.82 -6.32 -8.86
CA THR A 189 -10.35 -7.56 -9.48
C THR A 189 -11.81 -7.44 -9.92
N ILE A 190 -12.58 -6.50 -9.38
CA ILE A 190 -13.93 -6.18 -9.82
C ILE A 190 -13.83 -4.93 -10.68
N LYS A 191 -13.66 -5.12 -12.00
CA LYS A 191 -14.23 -4.13 -12.91
C LYS A 191 -15.73 -4.14 -12.63
N LEU A 192 -16.25 -3.12 -11.94
CA LEU A 192 -17.68 -2.85 -11.91
C LEU A 192 -18.04 -2.50 -13.36
N MET A 193 -18.45 -3.52 -14.11
CA MET A 193 -18.99 -3.41 -15.46
C MET A 193 -20.41 -2.87 -15.36
N GLU A 194 -20.52 -1.70 -14.75
CA GLU A 194 -21.78 -1.02 -14.51
C GLU A 194 -21.68 0.44 -14.92
N ALA A 195 -22.69 0.93 -15.63
CA ALA A 195 -22.84 2.34 -15.94
C ALA A 195 -24.29 2.79 -15.72
N ARG A 196 -24.51 4.10 -15.62
CA ARG A 196 -25.85 4.69 -15.55
C ARG A 196 -26.20 5.35 -16.87
N LEU A 197 -27.35 5.02 -17.46
CA LEU A 197 -27.93 5.74 -18.59
C LEU A 197 -29.01 6.69 -18.09
N LEU A 198 -28.77 8.00 -18.15
CA LEU A 198 -29.74 9.02 -17.77
C LEU A 198 -30.51 9.48 -19.00
N LEU A 199 -31.81 9.24 -19.02
CA LEU A 199 -32.70 9.74 -20.05
C LEU A 199 -33.14 11.16 -19.69
N VAL A 200 -32.73 12.13 -20.51
CA VAL A 200 -32.99 13.56 -20.28
C VAL A 200 -33.84 14.12 -21.42
N GLY A 201 -34.82 14.97 -21.12
CA GLY A 201 -35.69 15.58 -22.13
C GLY A 201 -37.00 16.07 -21.53
N GLN A 202 -37.74 16.89 -22.28
CA GLN A 202 -39.03 17.44 -21.84
C GLN A 202 -40.08 16.34 -21.58
N GLY A 203 -41.16 16.68 -20.88
CA GLY A 203 -42.33 15.80 -20.76
C GLY A 203 -42.77 15.28 -22.13
N ALA A 204 -43.19 14.02 -22.21
CA ALA A 204 -43.62 13.37 -23.46
C ALA A 204 -42.56 13.30 -24.60
N SER A 205 -41.27 13.53 -24.32
CA SER A 205 -40.20 13.40 -25.33
C SER A 205 -39.87 11.97 -25.76
N GLY A 206 -40.53 10.96 -25.17
CA GLY A 206 -40.34 9.55 -25.52
C GLY A 206 -39.37 8.78 -24.62
N LYS A 207 -38.95 9.33 -23.47
CA LYS A 207 -38.01 8.67 -22.53
C LYS A 207 -38.50 7.30 -22.06
N THR A 208 -39.73 7.23 -21.57
CA THR A 208 -40.37 5.99 -21.12
C THR A 208 -40.45 4.97 -22.25
N THR A 209 -40.75 5.42 -23.47
CA THR A 209 -40.77 4.57 -24.67
C THR A 209 -39.38 3.99 -24.95
N LEU A 210 -38.33 4.83 -24.93
CA LEU A 210 -36.98 4.38 -25.18
C LEU A 210 -36.51 3.39 -24.12
N ARG A 211 -36.76 3.66 -22.82
CA ARG A 211 -36.44 2.72 -21.74
C ARG A 211 -37.08 1.34 -21.98
N ARG A 212 -38.40 1.30 -22.24
CA ARG A 212 -39.10 0.03 -22.51
C ARG A 212 -38.51 -0.71 -23.71
N LYS A 213 -38.24 0.01 -24.80
CA LYS A 213 -37.69 -0.56 -26.04
C LYS A 213 -36.23 -1.00 -25.91
N LEU A 214 -35.46 -0.41 -25.00
CA LEU A 214 -34.09 -0.85 -24.69
C LEU A 214 -34.08 -2.17 -23.91
N LEU A 215 -35.09 -2.41 -23.08
CA LEU A 215 -35.22 -3.65 -22.30
C LEU A 215 -35.86 -4.77 -23.11
N ASP A 216 -36.88 -4.44 -23.90
CA ASP A 216 -37.56 -5.37 -24.80
C ASP A 216 -38.06 -4.61 -26.04
N VAL A 217 -37.51 -4.94 -27.20
CA VAL A 217 -37.85 -4.32 -28.48
C VAL A 217 -39.31 -4.55 -28.88
N ASP A 218 -39.93 -5.62 -28.38
CA ASP A 218 -41.32 -5.99 -28.66
C ASP A 218 -42.31 -5.42 -27.62
N ALA A 219 -41.82 -4.74 -26.57
CA ALA A 219 -42.66 -4.18 -25.51
C ALA A 219 -43.72 -3.19 -26.03
N ASP A 220 -44.91 -3.21 -25.43
CA ASP A 220 -46.00 -2.32 -25.81
C ASP A 220 -45.65 -0.83 -25.60
N MET A 221 -46.14 0.00 -26.52
CA MET A 221 -46.00 1.44 -26.43
C MET A 221 -46.80 1.97 -25.23
N PRO A 222 -46.28 2.95 -24.46
CA PRO A 222 -47.06 3.62 -23.43
C PRO A 222 -48.36 4.20 -23.98
N GLU A 223 -49.46 4.15 -23.21
CA GLU A 223 -50.73 4.74 -23.64
C GLU A 223 -50.63 6.28 -23.66
N LYS A 224 -51.46 6.92 -24.48
CA LYS A 224 -51.46 8.38 -24.61
C LYS A 224 -51.93 9.02 -23.31
N GLY A 225 -51.00 9.55 -22.53
CA GLY A 225 -51.25 10.15 -21.21
C GLY A 225 -50.45 9.49 -20.08
N ASP A 226 -49.82 8.34 -20.35
CA ASP A 226 -48.88 7.72 -19.43
C ASP A 226 -47.67 8.63 -19.22
N THR A 227 -47.43 9.00 -17.96
CA THR A 227 -46.30 9.83 -17.55
C THR A 227 -45.60 9.17 -16.38
N THR A 228 -44.27 9.01 -16.47
CA THR A 228 -43.43 8.53 -15.36
C THR A 228 -43.60 9.48 -14.18
N ARG A 229 -43.95 8.95 -13.02
CA ARG A 229 -44.07 9.71 -11.77
C ARG A 229 -42.82 9.51 -10.94
N GLY A 230 -42.01 10.57 -10.77
CA GLY A 230 -40.77 10.49 -10.01
C GLY A 230 -39.61 9.95 -10.85
N ILE A 231 -38.90 8.94 -10.35
CA ILE A 231 -37.72 8.33 -10.97
C ILE A 231 -37.95 6.83 -11.05
N GLU A 232 -37.83 6.26 -12.25
CA GLU A 232 -37.81 4.81 -12.45
C GLU A 232 -36.40 4.37 -12.84
N VAL A 233 -35.89 3.33 -12.18
CA VAL A 233 -34.56 2.76 -12.44
C VAL A 233 -34.72 1.28 -12.76
N GLU A 234 -34.26 0.87 -13.93
CA GLU A 234 -34.29 -0.53 -14.36
C GLU A 234 -32.93 -0.97 -14.94
N PRO A 235 -32.43 -2.16 -14.55
CA PRO A 235 -31.19 -2.69 -15.06
C PRO A 235 -31.37 -3.32 -16.45
N LEU A 236 -30.47 -3.01 -17.37
CA LEU A 236 -30.28 -3.71 -18.64
C LEU A 236 -28.97 -4.49 -18.59
N GLU A 237 -29.06 -5.82 -18.53
CA GLU A 237 -27.91 -6.73 -18.50
C GLU A 237 -27.56 -7.19 -19.92
N PHE A 238 -26.28 -7.11 -20.30
CA PHE A 238 -25.78 -7.59 -21.58
C PHE A 238 -24.31 -8.02 -21.51
N LYS A 239 -23.84 -8.74 -22.53
CA LYS A 239 -22.43 -9.14 -22.68
C LYS A 239 -21.65 -8.12 -23.51
N THR A 240 -20.46 -7.73 -23.06
CA THR A 240 -19.54 -6.89 -23.86
C THR A 240 -19.04 -7.65 -25.09
N PRO A 241 -18.44 -6.98 -26.10
CA PRO A 241 -17.78 -7.65 -27.22
C PRO A 241 -16.71 -8.66 -26.79
N GLU A 242 -16.11 -8.46 -25.62
CA GLU A 242 -15.11 -9.34 -25.00
C GLU A 242 -15.74 -10.51 -24.21
N GLY A 243 -17.07 -10.50 -23.99
CA GLY A 243 -17.81 -11.57 -23.30
C GLY A 243 -18.05 -11.36 -21.81
N ASP A 244 -17.70 -10.19 -21.27
CA ASP A 244 -17.91 -9.85 -19.86
C ASP A 244 -19.39 -9.49 -19.60
N ASP A 245 -19.92 -9.82 -18.42
CA ASP A 245 -21.22 -9.33 -17.99
C ASP A 245 -21.17 -7.83 -17.70
N PHE A 246 -22.11 -7.06 -18.27
CA PHE A 246 -22.25 -5.63 -18.06
C PHE A 246 -23.69 -5.26 -17.70
N THR A 247 -23.86 -4.39 -16.71
CA THR A 247 -25.16 -3.87 -16.27
C THR A 247 -25.28 -2.38 -16.57
N LEU A 248 -26.29 -1.97 -17.33
CA LEU A 248 -26.61 -0.56 -17.55
C LEU A 248 -27.86 -0.20 -16.76
N GLN A 249 -27.71 0.62 -15.72
CA GLN A 249 -28.85 1.15 -14.95
C GLN A 249 -29.53 2.26 -15.74
N ILE A 250 -30.75 2.06 -16.24
CA ILE A 250 -31.49 3.05 -17.00
C ILE A 250 -32.35 3.89 -16.05
N TRP A 251 -32.07 5.19 -15.98
CA TRP A 251 -32.78 6.16 -15.17
C TRP A 251 -33.75 6.97 -16.05
N ASP A 252 -35.06 6.75 -15.87
CA ASP A 252 -36.12 7.53 -16.50
C ASP A 252 -36.71 8.54 -15.50
N PHE A 253 -36.45 9.81 -15.76
CA PHE A 253 -36.92 10.93 -14.97
C PHE A 253 -38.27 11.43 -15.50
N GLY A 254 -39.29 11.43 -14.63
CA GLY A 254 -40.60 12.00 -14.93
C GLY A 254 -40.53 13.48 -15.27
N GLY A 255 -41.07 13.89 -16.41
CA GLY A 255 -40.97 15.26 -16.96
C GLY A 255 -41.74 16.35 -16.22
N GLN A 256 -42.02 16.20 -14.92
CA GLN A 256 -42.52 17.31 -14.10
C GLN A 256 -41.34 18.21 -13.73
N ASN A 257 -41.55 19.52 -13.70
CA ASN A 257 -40.55 20.59 -13.45
C ASN A 257 -39.82 20.53 -12.09
N ILE A 258 -39.81 19.38 -11.41
CA ILE A 258 -39.19 19.13 -10.12
C ILE A 258 -37.92 18.31 -10.33
N GLN A 259 -36.87 18.87 -10.95
CA GLN A 259 -35.56 18.18 -10.91
C GLN A 259 -34.31 18.99 -11.24
N HIS A 260 -34.40 20.29 -11.52
CA HIS A 260 -33.18 21.10 -11.72
C HIS A 260 -32.18 21.04 -10.55
N TYR A 261 -32.65 20.80 -9.32
CA TYR A 261 -31.79 20.67 -8.12
C TYR A 261 -31.28 19.25 -7.84
N ALA A 262 -31.94 18.19 -8.33
CA ALA A 262 -31.48 16.81 -8.09
C ALA A 262 -30.38 16.40 -9.08
N HIS A 263 -30.34 16.97 -10.28
CA HIS A 263 -29.35 16.61 -11.31
C HIS A 263 -27.89 16.83 -10.89
N GLN A 264 -27.58 17.83 -10.05
CA GLN A 264 -26.21 18.05 -9.56
C GLN A 264 -25.68 16.91 -8.69
N PHE A 265 -26.57 16.12 -8.04
CA PHE A 265 -26.17 14.96 -7.25
C PHE A 265 -25.91 13.70 -8.09
N PHE A 266 -26.30 13.70 -9.38
CA PHE A 266 -26.20 12.53 -10.26
C PHE A 266 -25.13 12.67 -11.36
N LEU A 267 -24.41 13.80 -11.41
CA LEU A 267 -23.25 13.96 -12.28
C LEU A 267 -22.05 13.22 -11.67
N SER A 268 -21.87 11.93 -11.98
CA SER A 268 -20.70 11.13 -11.60
C SER A 268 -20.00 10.52 -12.81
N ASP A 269 -18.71 10.19 -12.67
CA ASP A 269 -17.76 9.75 -13.72
C ASP A 269 -18.10 8.40 -14.43
N SER A 270 -19.29 7.84 -14.22
CA SER A 270 -19.76 6.55 -14.80
C SER A 270 -21.19 6.65 -15.36
N SER A 271 -21.47 7.77 -16.02
CA SER A 271 -22.81 8.11 -16.52
C SER A 271 -22.80 8.41 -18.02
N VAL A 272 -23.75 7.84 -18.75
CA VAL A 272 -24.08 8.15 -20.14
C VAL A 272 -25.37 8.96 -20.16
N TYR A 273 -25.39 10.08 -20.88
CA TYR A 273 -26.56 10.94 -21.00
C TYR A 273 -27.17 10.78 -22.38
N ALA A 274 -28.45 10.40 -22.45
CA ALA A 274 -29.21 10.38 -23.68
C ALA A 274 -30.24 11.51 -23.66
N LEU A 275 -30.06 12.50 -24.53
CA LEU A 275 -31.01 13.59 -24.71
C LEU A 275 -32.08 13.17 -25.72
N LEU A 276 -33.34 13.15 -25.29
CA LEU A 276 -34.48 12.87 -26.15
C LEU A 276 -35.27 14.16 -26.40
N SER A 277 -35.38 14.50 -27.67
CA SER A 277 -36.17 15.63 -28.17
C SER A 277 -37.15 15.13 -29.22
N ASN A 278 -38.35 15.71 -29.23
CA ASN A 278 -39.36 15.49 -30.25
C ASN A 278 -39.77 16.86 -30.81
N GLU A 279 -39.75 17.05 -32.13
CA GLU A 279 -40.10 18.32 -32.79
C GLU A 279 -41.61 18.63 -32.79
N ARG A 280 -42.43 17.85 -32.07
CA ARG A 280 -43.88 18.01 -32.04
C ARG A 280 -44.37 18.94 -30.92
N GLU A 281 -43.84 20.15 -30.85
CA GLU A 281 -44.52 21.30 -30.25
C GLU A 281 -44.19 22.56 -31.07
N GLN A 282 -44.93 22.76 -32.16
CA GLN A 282 -45.35 24.10 -32.61
C GLN A 282 -46.83 24.26 -32.29
#